data_AF-A0A2G9ICP5-F1
#
_entry.id   AF-A0A2G9ICP5-F1
#
_cell.length_a   1.000
_cell.length_b   1.000
_cell.length_c   1.000
_cell.angle_alpha   90.00
_cell.angle_beta   90.00
_cell.angle_gamma   90.00
#
_symmetry.space_group_name_H-M   'P 1'
#
loop_
_entity.id
_entity.type
_entity.pdbx_description
1 polymer ?
#
loop_
_entity_poly.entity_id
_entity_poly.type
_entity_poly.pdbx_seq_one_letter_code
_entity_poly.pdbx_strand_id
1 'polypeptide(L)'
;MKELDLLVKEYFESRERLQAFLSGIEIRKSEDSALLEFFFSLLKDNFFEAKVFELLLYLNPSEAKRYINLYYLQGNPYEKERYKGNLDVMLDDYKSVLGELEFSKLIGSISKENKEFYVIKEAIDFANDE
;
A
#
# COMPACT_ATOMS: atom_id res chain seq x y z
N MET A 1 -13.60 31.75 -9.09
CA MET A 1 -12.49 31.22 -9.92
C MET A 1 -11.13 31.46 -9.28
N LYS A 2 -10.70 32.71 -9.02
CA LYS A 2 -9.37 32.98 -8.42
C LYS A 2 -9.06 32.23 -7.10
N GLU A 3 -10.05 32.09 -6.21
CA GLU A 3 -9.89 31.34 -4.95
C GLU A 3 -9.73 29.83 -5.20
N LEU A 4 -10.46 29.26 -6.16
CA LEU A 4 -10.29 27.87 -6.56
C LEU A 4 -8.90 27.62 -7.13
N ASP A 5 -8.40 28.53 -7.99
CA ASP A 5 -7.06 28.41 -8.57
C ASP A 5 -5.97 28.41 -7.49
N LEU A 6 -6.13 29.23 -6.45
CA LEU A 6 -5.22 29.28 -5.31
C LEU A 6 -5.25 27.96 -4.51
N LEU A 7 -6.45 27.48 -4.16
CA LEU A 7 -6.60 26.24 -3.39
C LEU A 7 -6.07 25.02 -4.13
N VAL A 8 -6.29 24.94 -5.45
CA VAL A 8 -5.75 23.86 -6.28
C VAL A 8 -4.22 23.90 -6.29
N LYS A 9 -3.62 25.09 -6.41
CA LYS A 9 -2.17 25.25 -6.35
C LYS A 9 -1.60 24.82 -4.99
N GLU A 10 -2.19 25.30 -3.89
CA GLU A 10 -1.76 24.95 -2.53
C GLU A 10 -1.87 23.43 -2.25
N TYR A 11 -2.91 22.79 -2.77
CA TYR A 11 -3.07 21.34 -2.71
C TYR A 11 -1.91 20.61 -3.40
N PHE A 12 -1.58 20.97 -4.65
CA PHE A 12 -0.52 20.32 -5.39
C PHE A 12 0.86 20.54 -4.75
N GLU A 13 1.16 21.76 -4.30
CA GLU A 13 2.43 22.08 -3.60
C GLU A 13 2.56 21.29 -2.29
N SER A 14 1.48 21.20 -1.51
CA SER A 14 1.47 20.42 -0.27
C SER A 14 1.65 18.93 -0.53
N ARG A 15 1.02 18.42 -1.59
CA ARG A 15 1.12 17.01 -2.00
C ARG A 15 2.54 16.65 -2.44
N GLU A 16 3.17 17.48 -3.27
CA GLU A 16 4.56 17.28 -3.71
C GLU A 16 5.53 17.33 -2.53
N ARG A 17 5.33 18.28 -1.60
CA ARG A 17 6.15 18.37 -0.39
C ARG A 17 6.03 17.12 0.48
N LEU A 18 4.82 16.59 0.65
CA LEU A 18 4.61 15.35 1.41
C LEU A 18 5.25 14.16 0.70
N GLN A 19 5.10 14.05 -0.62
CA GLN A 19 5.74 12.99 -1.40
C GLN A 19 7.27 13.00 -1.25
N ALA A 20 7.88 14.18 -1.38
CA ALA A 20 9.32 14.34 -1.20
C ALA A 20 9.76 13.98 0.22
N PHE A 21 8.97 14.35 1.23
CA PHE A 21 9.24 14.00 2.62
C PHE A 21 9.21 12.49 2.83
N LEU A 22 8.14 11.80 2.40
CA LEU A 22 7.99 10.35 2.55
C LEU A 22 9.11 9.57 1.85
N SER A 23 9.53 10.02 0.67
CA SER A 23 10.65 9.41 -0.06
C SER A 23 12.01 9.61 0.62
N GLY A 24 12.15 10.64 1.45
CA GLY A 24 13.38 10.94 2.20
C GLY A 24 13.42 10.38 3.62
N ILE A 25 12.39 9.66 4.07
CA ILE A 25 12.38 9.07 5.41
C ILE A 25 13.48 8.03 5.52
N GLU A 26 14.43 8.25 6.43
CA GLU A 26 15.35 7.21 6.85
C GLU A 26 14.59 6.13 7.62
N ILE A 27 14.60 4.92 7.09
CA ILE A 27 13.95 3.77 7.69
C ILE A 27 14.68 3.38 8.99
N ARG A 28 14.10 3.76 10.12
CA ARG A 28 14.50 3.31 11.45
C ARG A 28 13.26 2.77 12.13
N LYS A 29 13.32 1.54 12.66
CA LYS A 29 12.19 0.95 13.39
C LYS A 29 11.67 1.95 14.42
N SER A 30 10.39 2.30 14.30
CA SER A 30 9.70 3.23 15.17
C SER A 30 8.37 2.60 15.57
N GLU A 31 8.10 2.58 16.87
CA GLU A 31 6.82 2.10 17.45
C GLU A 31 5.87 3.27 17.75
N ASP A 32 6.10 4.45 17.15
CA ASP A 32 5.26 5.62 17.36
C ASP A 32 3.85 5.39 16.79
N SER A 33 2.88 5.18 17.69
CA SER A 33 1.49 4.91 17.34
C SER A 33 0.83 6.06 16.58
N ALA A 34 1.22 7.31 16.85
CA ALA A 34 0.64 8.47 16.16
C ALA A 34 1.08 8.50 14.69
N LEU A 35 2.33 8.12 14.41
CA LEU A 35 2.83 8.00 13.04
C LEU A 35 2.05 6.94 12.24
N LEU A 36 1.75 5.80 12.86
CA LEU A 36 0.98 4.73 12.23
C LEU A 36 -0.44 5.17 11.86
N GLU A 37 -1.12 5.94 12.71
CA GLU A 37 -2.46 6.48 12.41
C GLU A 37 -2.45 7.41 11.18
N PHE A 38 -1.42 8.26 11.06
CA PHE A 38 -1.23 9.09 9.87
C PHE A 38 -0.99 8.23 8.62
N PHE A 39 -0.17 7.18 8.73
CA PHE A 39 0.10 6.28 7.61
C PHE A 39 -1.15 5.52 7.16
N PHE A 40 -1.96 4.98 8.08
CA PHE A 40 -3.23 4.37 7.72
C PHE A 40 -4.23 5.33 7.09
N SER A 41 -4.15 6.62 7.44
CA SER A 41 -4.97 7.65 6.78
C SER A 41 -4.47 7.93 5.37
N LEU A 42 -3.15 8.02 5.17
CA LEU A 42 -2.54 8.24 3.85
C LEU A 42 -2.65 7.02 2.92
N LEU A 43 -2.69 5.80 3.46
CA LEU A 43 -3.03 4.60 2.69
C LEU A 43 -4.41 4.72 2.02
N LYS A 44 -5.26 5.64 2.48
CA LYS A 44 -6.55 5.90 1.83
C LYS A 44 -6.47 6.76 0.58
N ASP A 45 -5.34 7.39 0.35
CA ASP A 45 -5.08 8.18 -0.85
C ASP A 45 -4.24 7.33 -1.82
N ASN A 46 -4.82 7.01 -2.98
CA ASN A 46 -4.18 6.18 -4.01
C ASN A 46 -2.83 6.77 -4.48
N PHE A 47 -2.62 8.08 -4.33
CA PHE A 47 -1.35 8.73 -4.69
C PHE A 47 -0.20 8.36 -3.74
N PHE A 48 -0.49 8.15 -2.46
CA PHE A 48 0.52 7.84 -1.44
C PHE A 48 0.53 6.36 -1.02
N GLU A 49 -0.51 5.61 -1.39
CA GLU A 49 -0.76 4.24 -0.96
C GLU A 49 0.47 3.32 -1.04
N ALA A 50 1.07 3.14 -2.22
CA ALA A 50 2.24 2.27 -2.40
C ALA A 50 3.39 2.68 -1.48
N LYS A 51 3.77 3.97 -1.53
CA LYS A 51 4.93 4.48 -0.79
C LYS A 51 4.73 4.38 0.72
N VAL A 52 3.51 4.63 1.20
CA VAL A 52 3.19 4.53 2.63
C VAL A 52 3.14 3.06 3.06
N PHE A 53 2.67 2.16 2.19
CA PHE A 53 2.71 0.73 2.45
C PHE A 53 4.14 0.21 2.56
N GLU A 54 5.03 0.60 1.64
CA GLU A 54 6.46 0.28 1.70
C GLU A 54 7.06 0.70 3.05
N LEU A 55 6.81 1.95 3.48
CA LEU A 55 7.27 2.45 4.78
C LEU A 55 6.71 1.63 5.94
N LEU A 56 5.44 1.21 5.89
CA LEU A 56 4.83 0.35 6.90
C LEU A 56 5.49 -1.03 6.93
N LEU A 57 5.89 -1.61 5.79
CA LEU A 57 6.60 -2.90 5.76
C LEU A 57 7.88 -2.84 6.59
N TYR A 58 8.61 -1.72 6.54
CA TYR A 58 9.85 -1.57 7.30
C TYR A 58 9.64 -1.20 8.77
N LEU A 59 8.68 -0.32 9.06
CA LEU A 59 8.45 0.22 10.40
C LEU A 59 7.63 -0.73 11.27
N ASN A 60 6.56 -1.30 10.69
CA ASN A 60 5.65 -2.21 11.37
C ASN A 60 5.12 -3.31 10.42
N PRO A 61 5.96 -4.33 10.12
CA PRO A 61 5.59 -5.41 9.21
C PRO A 61 4.30 -6.12 9.58
N SER A 62 4.01 -6.28 10.88
CA SER A 62 2.81 -6.96 11.36
C SER A 62 1.54 -6.24 10.92
N GLU A 63 1.53 -4.91 11.02
CA GLU A 63 0.41 -4.09 10.58
C GLU A 63 0.29 -4.03 9.06
N ALA A 64 1.40 -3.93 8.34
CA ALA A 64 1.40 -3.99 6.87
C ALA A 64 0.78 -5.32 6.36
N LYS A 65 1.21 -6.45 6.94
CA LYS A 65 0.63 -7.79 6.66
C LYS A 65 -0.87 -7.82 6.90
N ARG A 66 -1.31 -7.31 8.05
CA ARG A 66 -2.73 -7.26 8.40
C ARG A 66 -3.51 -6.40 7.41
N TYR A 67 -2.99 -5.24 7.05
CA TYR A 67 -3.63 -4.28 6.15
C TYR A 67 -3.85 -4.85 4.75
N ILE A 68 -2.79 -5.32 4.09
CA ILE A 68 -2.90 -5.84 2.71
C ILE A 68 -3.85 -7.05 2.65
N ASN A 69 -3.78 -7.91 3.67
CA ASN A 69 -4.61 -9.09 3.77
C ASN A 69 -6.10 -8.74 3.97
N LEU A 70 -6.43 -7.82 4.87
CA LEU A 70 -7.84 -7.48 5.15
C LEU A 70 -8.49 -6.68 4.02
N TYR A 71 -7.79 -5.72 3.42
CA TYR A 71 -8.39 -4.76 2.49
C TYR A 71 -8.29 -5.18 1.02
N TYR A 72 -7.28 -5.96 0.65
CA TYR A 72 -7.05 -6.39 -0.74
C TYR A 72 -7.15 -7.92 -0.86
N LEU A 73 -6.59 -8.65 0.10
CA LEU A 73 -6.43 -10.11 0.15
C LEU A 73 -7.75 -10.90 0.27
N GLN A 74 -8.47 -10.64 1.36
CA GLN A 74 -9.54 -11.45 1.92
C GLN A 74 -10.93 -10.84 1.72
N GLY A 75 -12.00 -11.63 1.89
CA GLY A 75 -13.37 -11.17 1.67
C GLY A 75 -13.76 -11.18 0.19
N ASN A 76 -15.01 -10.81 -0.11
CA ASN A 76 -15.54 -10.85 -1.47
C ASN A 76 -14.85 -9.79 -2.37
N PRO A 77 -14.12 -10.19 -3.42
CA PRO A 77 -13.42 -9.24 -4.29
C PRO A 77 -14.36 -8.34 -5.10
N TYR A 78 -15.63 -8.70 -5.26
CA TYR A 78 -16.62 -7.87 -5.95
C TYR A 78 -17.22 -6.77 -5.07
N GLU A 79 -17.02 -6.85 -3.74
CA GLU A 79 -17.59 -5.90 -2.77
C GLU A 79 -16.56 -4.92 -2.22
N LYS A 80 -15.28 -5.04 -2.63
CA LYS A 80 -14.24 -4.15 -2.12
C LYS A 80 -14.21 -2.86 -2.92
N GLU A 81 -14.15 -1.76 -2.17
CA GLU A 81 -14.08 -0.40 -2.69
C GLU A 81 -12.75 -0.07 -3.37
N ARG A 82 -11.69 -0.87 -3.12
CA ARG A 82 -10.32 -0.57 -3.51
C ARG A 82 -9.74 -1.64 -4.42
N TYR A 83 -9.63 -1.32 -5.70
CA TYR A 83 -8.77 -2.05 -6.63
C TYR A 83 -8.34 -1.14 -7.78
N LYS A 84 -7.10 -1.38 -8.23
CA LYS A 84 -6.40 -0.84 -9.41
C LYS A 84 -5.54 0.38 -9.14
N GLY A 85 -4.28 0.14 -8.85
CA GLY A 85 -3.25 1.14 -9.01
C GLY A 85 -1.93 0.63 -8.49
N ASN A 86 -1.95 0.11 -7.26
CA ASN A 86 -0.71 -0.16 -6.54
C ASN A 86 -0.65 -1.56 -5.90
N LEU A 87 -1.64 -2.45 -6.07
CA LEU A 87 -1.59 -3.76 -5.41
C LEU A 87 -0.44 -4.62 -5.93
N ASP A 88 -0.16 -4.53 -7.22
CA ASP A 88 1.03 -5.07 -7.89
C ASP A 88 2.32 -4.56 -7.24
N VAL A 89 2.48 -3.23 -7.17
CA VAL A 89 3.64 -2.58 -6.54
C VAL A 89 3.76 -2.96 -5.06
N MET A 90 2.65 -2.95 -4.32
CA MET A 90 2.62 -3.31 -2.90
C MET A 90 2.98 -4.77 -2.66
N LEU A 91 2.58 -5.69 -3.55
CA LEU A 91 2.95 -7.10 -3.45
C LEU A 91 4.42 -7.33 -3.81
N ASP A 92 4.95 -6.60 -4.77
CA ASP A 92 6.38 -6.59 -5.07
C ASP A 92 7.20 -6.05 -3.89
N ASP A 93 6.86 -4.88 -3.36
CA ASP A 93 7.46 -4.30 -2.16
C ASP A 93 7.37 -5.30 -0.97
N TYR A 94 6.23 -5.96 -0.79
CA TYR A 94 6.06 -6.97 0.25
C TYR A 94 7.08 -8.11 0.10
N LYS A 95 7.22 -8.66 -1.11
CA LYS A 95 8.15 -9.75 -1.42
C LYS A 95 9.60 -9.29 -1.24
N SER A 96 9.94 -8.11 -1.75
CA SER A 96 11.27 -7.50 -1.67
C SER A 96 11.71 -7.24 -0.23
N VAL A 97 10.83 -6.69 0.60
CA VAL A 97 11.14 -6.30 1.98
C VAL A 97 11.06 -7.47 2.97
N LEU A 98 10.04 -8.32 2.86
CA LEU A 98 9.78 -9.40 3.83
C LEU A 98 10.31 -10.76 3.38
N GLY A 99 10.67 -10.89 2.10
CA GLY A 99 11.24 -12.09 1.50
C GLY A 99 10.21 -13.10 0.99
N GLU A 100 10.71 -13.97 0.10
CA GLU A 100 9.93 -14.98 -0.61
C GLU A 100 9.09 -15.89 0.30
N LEU A 101 9.65 -16.26 1.46
CA LEU A 101 8.96 -17.14 2.40
C LEU A 101 7.67 -16.51 2.94
N GLU A 102 7.71 -15.23 3.30
CA GLU A 102 6.54 -14.53 3.82
C GLU A 102 5.53 -14.23 2.69
N PHE A 103 6.03 -13.89 1.50
CA PHE A 103 5.20 -13.71 0.31
C PHE A 103 4.43 -15.00 -0.03
N SER A 104 5.12 -16.13 -0.12
CA SER A 104 4.53 -17.44 -0.36
C SER A 104 3.47 -17.81 0.68
N LYS A 105 3.67 -17.47 1.97
CA LYS A 105 2.66 -17.67 3.02
C LYS A 105 1.43 -16.79 2.80
N LEU A 106 1.62 -15.51 2.49
CA LEU A 106 0.54 -14.57 2.19
C LEU A 106 -0.30 -15.10 1.03
N ILE A 107 0.34 -15.40 -0.11
CA ILE A 107 -0.36 -15.94 -1.28
C ILE A 107 -1.01 -17.27 -0.95
N GLY A 108 -0.34 -18.17 -0.23
CA GLY A 108 -0.89 -19.45 0.22
C GLY A 108 -2.20 -19.32 1.01
N SER A 109 -2.38 -18.23 1.75
CA SER A 109 -3.56 -17.97 2.59
C SER A 109 -4.80 -17.45 1.84
N ILE A 110 -4.63 -16.98 0.60
CA ILE A 110 -5.72 -16.41 -0.20
C ILE A 110 -6.63 -17.54 -0.70
N SER A 111 -7.95 -17.34 -0.64
CA SER A 111 -8.92 -18.31 -1.18
C SER A 111 -8.74 -18.49 -2.69
N LYS A 112 -9.08 -19.67 -3.21
CA LYS A 112 -8.98 -19.96 -4.64
C LYS A 112 -9.78 -18.95 -5.48
N GLU A 113 -10.99 -18.61 -5.03
CA GLU A 113 -11.86 -17.64 -5.70
C GLU A 113 -11.21 -16.25 -5.79
N ASN A 114 -10.58 -15.78 -4.71
CA ASN A 114 -9.90 -14.49 -4.69
C ASN A 114 -8.65 -14.48 -5.56
N LYS A 115 -7.89 -15.59 -5.61
CA LYS A 115 -6.70 -15.71 -6.49
C LYS A 115 -7.04 -15.62 -7.98
N GLU A 116 -8.22 -16.10 -8.38
CA GLU A 116 -8.65 -16.04 -9.79
C GLU A 116 -9.30 -14.69 -10.14
N PHE A 117 -9.54 -13.82 -9.15
CA PHE A 117 -10.04 -12.48 -9.43
C PHE A 117 -8.95 -11.67 -10.15
N TYR A 118 -9.25 -11.15 -11.34
CA TYR A 118 -8.25 -10.65 -12.28
C TYR A 118 -7.25 -9.65 -11.68
N VAL A 119 -7.70 -8.71 -10.83
CA VAL A 119 -6.79 -7.72 -10.22
C VAL A 119 -5.79 -8.36 -9.26
N ILE A 120 -6.26 -9.31 -8.44
CA ILE A 120 -5.39 -10.02 -7.50
C ILE A 120 -4.44 -10.91 -8.28
N LYS A 121 -4.95 -11.60 -9.31
CA LYS A 121 -4.16 -12.45 -10.18
C LYS A 121 -3.03 -11.69 -10.87
N GLU A 122 -3.36 -10.60 -11.55
CA GLU A 122 -2.39 -9.75 -12.25
C GLU A 122 -1.33 -9.20 -11.29
N ALA A 123 -1.72 -8.78 -10.08
CA ALA A 123 -0.79 -8.29 -9.08
C ALA A 123 0.14 -9.39 -8.53
N ILE A 124 -0.37 -10.62 -8.36
CA ILE A 124 0.45 -11.78 -7.97
C ILE A 124 1.40 -12.18 -9.08
N ASP A 125 0.93 -12.22 -10.33
CA ASP A 125 1.75 -12.57 -11.49
C ASP A 125 2.89 -11.55 -11.67
N PHE A 126 2.57 -10.26 -11.57
CA PHE A 126 3.56 -9.17 -11.59
C PHE A 126 4.66 -9.38 -10.53
N ALA A 127 4.28 -9.57 -9.27
CA ALA A 127 5.24 -9.75 -8.18
C ALA A 127 6.02 -11.08 -8.26
N ASN A 128 5.60 -12.06 -9.07
CA ASN A 128 6.35 -13.30 -9.29
C ASN A 128 7.35 -13.19 -10.44
N ASP A 129 7.07 -12.34 -11.43
CA ASP A 129 7.90 -12.16 -12.63
C ASP A 129 9.12 -11.25 -12.39
N GLU A 130 9.08 -10.39 -11.35
CA GLU A 130 10.23 -9.61 -10.84
C GLU A 130 11.05 -10.34 -9.76
#